data_AF-A0A349XYJ8-F1
#
_entry.id   AF-A0A349XYJ8-F1
#
_cell.length_a   1.000
_cell.length_b   1.000
_cell.length_c   1.000
_cell.angle_alpha   90.00
_cell.angle_beta   90.00
_cell.angle_gamma   90.00
#
_symmetry.space_group_name_H-M   'P 1'
#
loop_
_entity.id
_entity.type
_entity.pdbx_description
1 polymer ?
#
loop_
_entity_poly.entity_id
_entity_poly.type
_entity_poly.pdbx_seq_one_letter_code
_entity_poly.pdbx_strand_id
1 'polypeptide(L)' 'SGCGKTTVLRMIAGFEIPTGGSIVINGKDQTTLRPNQRNIGMVFQAYALFPNMNVYENVAF' A
#
# COMPACT_ATOMS: atom_id res chain seq x y z
N SER A 1 2.25 4.33 19.60
CA SER A 1 3.44 4.93 18.94
C SER A 1 2.99 5.66 17.69
N GLY A 2 2.87 6.99 17.75
CA GLY A 2 2.17 7.84 16.75
C GLY A 2 3.07 8.61 15.79
N CYS A 3 4.29 8.13 15.51
CA CYS A 3 5.23 8.86 14.65
C CYS A 3 4.92 8.79 13.14
N GLY A 4 3.77 8.23 12.72
CA GLY A 4 3.31 8.31 11.33
C GLY A 4 3.78 7.20 10.38
N LYS A 5 4.43 6.13 10.85
CA LYS A 5 4.87 5.01 9.98
C LYS A 5 3.75 4.45 9.09
N THR A 6 2.60 4.17 9.68
CA THR A 6 1.44 3.63 8.95
C THR A 6 0.93 4.64 7.92
N THR A 7 0.93 5.93 8.25
CA THR A 7 0.57 7.01 7.32
C THR A 7 1.51 7.04 6.12
N VAL A 8 2.82 6.94 6.34
CA VAL A 8 3.82 6.88 5.26
C VAL A 8 3.61 5.65 4.37
N LEU A 9 3.43 4.46 4.95
CA LEU A 9 3.19 3.24 4.17
C LEU A 9 1.90 3.33 3.34
N ARG A 10 0.83 3.92 3.89
CA ARG A 10 -0.41 4.17 3.16
C ARG A 10 -0.23 5.16 2.02
N MET A 11 0.57 6.23 2.19
CA MET A 11 0.90 7.16 1.11
C MET A 11 1.70 6.48 0.00
N ILE A 12 2.69 5.64 0.33
CA ILE A 12 3.47 4.86 -0.65
C ILE A 12 2.57 3.93 -1.46
N ALA A 13 1.67 3.21 -0.79
CA ALA A 13 0.71 2.32 -1.42
C ALA A 13 -0.44 3.04 -2.15
N GLY A 14 -0.56 4.37 -2.01
CA GLY A 14 -1.59 5.18 -2.69
C GLY A 14 -2.96 5.22 -1.98
N PHE A 15 -3.03 4.78 -0.72
CA PHE A 15 -4.23 4.85 0.13
C PHE A 15 -4.38 6.20 0.84
N GLU A 16 -3.36 7.06 0.79
CA GLU A 16 -3.42 8.46 1.19
C GLU A 16 -2.66 9.33 0.20
N ILE A 17 -3.09 10.59 0.05
CA ILE A 17 -2.47 11.57 -0.84
C ILE A 17 -1.52 12.44 -0.01
N PRO A 18 -0.23 12.52 -0.35
CA PRO A 18 0.68 13.45 0.30
C PRO A 18 0.23 14.89 0.11
N THR A 19 0.30 15.70 1.17
CA THR A 19 0.03 17.15 1.07
C THR A 19 1.04 17.86 0.16
N GLY A 20 2.25 17.31 0.02
CA GLY A 20 3.29 17.84 -0.86
C GLY A 20 4.46 16.88 -1.00
N GLY A 21 5.42 17.22 -1.88
CA GLY A 21 6.53 16.35 -2.25
C GLY A 21 6.17 15.37 -3.37
N SER A 22 7.03 14.39 -3.60
CA SER A 22 6.82 13.35 -4.61
C SER A 22 7.18 11.97 -4.09
N ILE A 23 6.49 10.95 -4.59
CA ILE A 23 6.79 9.53 -4.35
C ILE A 23 7.35 8.97 -5.65
N VAL A 24 8.68 8.79 -5.70
CA VAL A 24 9.37 8.25 -6.87
C VAL A 24 9.88 6.85 -6.57
N ILE A 25 9.46 5.88 -7.40
CA ILE A 25 9.87 4.48 -7.27
C ILE A 25 10.42 4.04 -8.62
N ASN A 26 11.66 3.51 -8.62
CA ASN A 26 12.37 3.12 -9.85
C ASN A 26 12.39 4.24 -10.92
N GLY A 27 12.59 5.48 -10.49
CA GLY A 27 12.64 6.65 -11.37
C GLY A 27 11.28 7.11 -11.94
N LYS A 28 10.17 6.47 -11.55
CA LYS A 28 8.82 6.84 -11.99
C LYS A 28 8.07 7.53 -10.87
N ASP A 29 7.44 8.66 -11.18
CA ASP A 29 6.54 9.36 -10.26
C ASP A 29 5.25 8.54 -10.06
N GLN A 30 4.95 8.21 -8.81
CA GLN A 30 3.77 7.46 -8.38
C GLN A 30 2.77 8.33 -7.64
N THR A 31 3.07 9.61 -7.41
CA THR A 31 2.38 10.47 -6.44
C THR A 31 0.86 10.50 -6.64
N THR A 32 0.40 10.52 -7.90
CA THR A 32 -1.02 10.61 -8.27
C THR A 32 -1.63 9.30 -8.73
N LEU A 33 -0.82 8.23 -8.84
CA LEU A 33 -1.31 6.93 -9.30
C LEU A 33 -2.18 6.28 -8.22
N ARG A 34 -3.27 5.64 -8.63
CA ARG A 34 -4.15 4.86 -7.74
C ARG A 34 -3.40 3.61 -7.24
N PRO A 35 -3.77 3.03 -6.08
CA PRO A 35 -3.08 1.86 -5.52
C PRO A 35 -2.85 0.72 -6.52
N ASN A 36 -3.88 0.37 -7.30
CA ASN A 36 -3.83 -0.70 -8.30
C ASN A 36 -2.93 -0.40 -9.51
N GLN A 37 -2.41 0.82 -9.66
CA GLN A 37 -1.51 1.22 -10.75
C GLN A 37 -0.05 1.30 -10.30
N ARG A 38 0.23 1.23 -8.99
CA ARG A 38 1.60 1.42 -8.45
C ARG A 38 2.48 0.18 -8.50
N ASN A 39 1.90 -1.00 -8.76
CA ASN A 39 2.60 -2.29 -8.73
C ASN A 39 3.32 -2.53 -7.38
N ILE A 40 2.63 -2.27 -6.27
CA ILE A 40 3.13 -2.44 -4.90
C ILE A 40 2.19 -3.37 -4.14
N GLY A 41 2.75 -4.42 -3.52
CA GLY A 41 2.06 -5.22 -2.51
C GLY A 41 2.28 -4.63 -1.11
N MET A 42 1.21 -4.55 -0.30
CA MET A 42 1.29 -4.07 1.08
C MET A 42 0.71 -5.11 2.03
N VAL A 43 1.49 -5.47 3.05
CA VAL A 43 1.02 -6.29 4.18
C VAL A 43 0.69 -5.36 5.34
N PHE A 44 -0.56 -5.39 5.80
CA PHE A 44 -1.05 -4.54 6.89
C PHE A 44 -0.78 -5.17 8.26
N GLN A 45 -0.66 -4.32 9.29
CA GLN A 45 -0.55 -4.78 10.69
C GLN A 45 -1.80 -5.49 11.20
N ALA A 46 -2.99 -5.13 10.68
CA ALA A 46 -4.19 -5.91 10.85
C ALA A 46 -4.30 -6.89 9.68
N TYR A 47 -4.48 -8.17 9.96
CA TYR A 47 -4.57 -9.21 8.93
C TYR A 47 -5.72 -8.91 7.96
N ALA A 48 -5.38 -8.53 6.73
CA ALA A 48 -6.33 -8.31 5.64
C ALA A 48 -6.56 -9.61 4.86
N LEU A 49 -6.86 -10.70 5.58
CA LEU A 49 -7.15 -12.00 4.98
C LEU A 49 -8.60 -12.04 4.50
N PHE A 50 -8.84 -12.76 3.41
CA PHE A 50 -10.18 -13.09 2.96
C PHE A 50 -10.72 -14.22 3.85
N PRO A 51 -11.72 -13.96 4.72
CA PRO A 51 -12.13 -14.91 5.75
C PRO A 51 -12.83 -16.15 5.17
N ASN A 52 -13.31 -16.06 3.93
CA ASN A 52 -13.99 -17.15 3.23
C ASN A 52 -13.03 -17.99 2.37
N MET A 53 -11.72 -17.76 2.45
CA MET A 53 -10.68 -18.46 1.69
C MET A 53 -9.75 -19.24 2.62
N ASN A 54 -9.25 -20.38 2.16
CA ASN A 54 -8.19 -21.10 2.84
C ASN A 54 -6.82 -20.40 2.66
N VAL A 55 -5.77 -20.93 3.29
CA VAL A 55 -4.43 -20.34 3.26
C VAL A 55 -3.87 -20.26 1.84
N TYR A 56 -4.00 -21.34 1.06
CA TYR A 56 -3.51 -21.37 -0.31
C TYR A 56 -4.24 -20.34 -1.19
N GLU A 57 -5.56 -20.26 -1.07
CA GLU A 57 -6.39 -19.30 -1.80
C GLU A 57 -6.04 -17.85 -1.45
N ASN A 58 -5.74 -17.53 -0.20
CA ASN A 58 -5.30 -16.19 0.20
C ASN A 58 -3.94 -15.80 -0.40
N VAL A 59 -3.01 -16.76 -0.56
CA VAL A 59 -1.66 -16.50 -1.09
C VAL A 59 -1.65 -16.47 -2.63
N ALA A 60 -2.55 -17.21 -3.27
CA ALA A 60 -2.66 -17.28 -4.73
C ALA A 60 -3.41 -16.08 -5.37
N PHE A 61 -4.07 -15.24 -4.56
CA PHE A 61 -4.77 -14.03 -4.97
C PHE A 61 -3.80 -12.84 -5.12
#